data_AF-A0A2V7VV30-F1
#
_entry.id   AF-A0A2V7VV30-F1
#
_cell.length_a   1.000
_cell.length_b   1.000
_cell.length_c   1.000
_cell.angle_alpha   90.00
_cell.angle_beta   90.00
_cell.angle_gamma   90.00
#
_symmetry.space_group_name_H-M   'P 1'
#
loop_
_entity.id
_entity.type
_entity.pdbx_description
1 polymer ?
#
loop_
_entity_poly.entity_id
_entity_poly.type
_entity_poly.pdbx_seq_one_letter_code
_entity_poly.pdbx_strand_id
1 'polypeptide(L)' 'MTLAEFKQRLADGDPPARAYLIGKMMRQAKPDDALQFVTAQEMADLFPALEKFLGRTRDFWAWLLDEWGRRGIVRR' A
#
# COMPACT_ATOMS: atom_id res chain seq x y z
N MET A 1 -5.08 0.23 17.62
CA MET A 1 -5.97 -0.16 16.51
C MET A 1 -5.83 -1.65 16.33
N THR A 2 -6.95 -2.36 16.40
CA THR A 2 -7.02 -3.80 16.15
C THR A 2 -7.04 -4.08 14.65
N LEU A 3 -6.84 -5.35 14.27
CA LEU A 3 -6.93 -5.77 12.87
C LEU A 3 -8.32 -5.51 12.26
N ALA A 4 -9.37 -5.69 13.05
CA ALA A 4 -10.75 -5.46 12.61
C ALA A 4 -11.01 -3.96 12.38
N GLU A 5 -10.57 -3.10 13.30
CA GLU A 5 -10.66 -1.65 13.16
C GLU A 5 -9.85 -1.14 11.95
N PHE A 6 -8.71 -1.74 11.66
CA PHE A 6 -7.92 -1.41 10.47
C PHE A 6 -8.69 -1.72 9.18
N LYS A 7 -9.28 -2.92 9.08
CA LYS A 7 -10.08 -3.34 7.92
C LYS A 7 -11.30 -2.45 7.71
N GLN A 8 -12.02 -2.10 8.78
CA GLN A 8 -13.14 -1.14 8.68
C GLN A 8 -12.68 0.23 8.19
N ARG A 9 -11.59 0.78 8.76
CA ARG A 9 -11.11 2.10 8.33
C ARG A 9 -10.54 2.13 6.91
N LEU A 10 -10.09 1.00 6.37
CA LEU A 10 -9.73 0.89 4.96
C LEU A 10 -10.95 0.92 4.04
N ALA A 11 -12.10 0.44 4.52
CA ALA A 11 -13.38 0.43 3.78
C ALA A 11 -14.12 1.77 3.88
N ASP A 12 -14.12 2.40 5.06
CA ASP A 12 -14.98 3.56 5.37
C ASP A 12 -14.22 4.91 5.35
N GLY A 13 -12.91 4.89 5.11
CA GLY A 13 -12.04 6.06 5.24
C GLY A 13 -12.05 7.00 4.03
N ASP A 14 -12.08 8.32 4.31
CA ASP A 14 -11.80 9.39 3.33
C ASP A 14 -10.44 9.14 2.62
N PRO A 15 -10.28 9.45 1.31
CA PRO A 15 -9.09 9.06 0.53
C PRO A 15 -7.74 9.43 1.17
N PRO A 16 -7.56 10.61 1.83
CA PRO A 16 -6.33 10.94 2.54
C PRO A 16 -6.04 10.04 3.75
N ALA A 17 -7.09 9.67 4.49
CA ALA A 17 -6.97 8.78 5.65
C ALA A 17 -6.63 7.35 5.21
N ARG A 18 -7.22 6.89 4.10
CA ARG A 18 -6.93 5.60 3.48
C ARG A 18 -5.47 5.52 3.02
N ALA A 19 -4.95 6.55 2.36
CA ALA A 19 -3.55 6.60 1.95
C ALA A 19 -2.57 6.55 3.14
N TYR A 20 -2.87 7.27 4.23
CA TYR A 20 -2.08 7.19 5.45
C TYR A 20 -2.02 5.76 6.02
N LEU A 21 -3.17 5.10 6.11
CA LEU A 21 -3.28 3.74 6.67
C LEU A 21 -2.54 2.70 5.83
N ILE A 22 -2.71 2.75 4.50
CA ILE A 22 -2.02 1.85 3.57
C ILE A 22 -0.51 2.08 3.61
N GLY A 23 -0.06 3.34 3.56
CA GLY A 23 1.37 3.66 3.63
C GLY A 23 2.00 3.23 4.96
N LYS A 24 1.30 3.42 6.08
CA LYS A 24 1.74 2.95 7.39
C LYS A 24 1.84 1.42 7.46
N MET A 25 0.90 0.70 6.83
CA MET A 25 0.93 -0.76 6.75
C MET A 25 2.10 -1.24 5.89
N MET A 26 2.26 -0.74 4.67
CA MET A 26 3.36 -1.09 3.77
C MET A 26 4.73 -0.82 4.41
N ARG A 27 4.86 0.23 5.23
CA ARG A 27 6.10 0.50 5.98
C ARG A 27 6.50 -0.61 6.96
N GLN A 28 5.53 -1.37 7.48
CA GLN A 28 5.74 -2.36 8.54
C GLN A 28 5.59 -3.81 8.06
N ALA A 29 4.79 -4.02 7.02
CA ALA A 29 4.42 -5.35 6.51
C ALA A 29 5.36 -5.80 5.39
N LYS A 30 5.52 -7.12 5.25
CA LYS A 30 6.07 -7.70 4.02
C LYS A 30 5.05 -7.55 2.88
N PRO A 31 5.49 -7.61 1.60
CA PRO A 31 4.58 -7.59 0.45
C PRO A 31 3.41 -8.56 0.56
N ASP A 32 3.68 -9.81 0.91
CA ASP A 32 2.66 -10.87 1.02
C ASP A 32 1.61 -10.56 2.10
N ASP A 33 2.04 -9.97 3.22
CA ASP A 33 1.13 -9.55 4.30
C ASP A 33 0.29 -8.35 3.87
N ALA A 34 0.88 -7.38 3.17
CA ALA A 34 0.17 -6.21 2.66
C ALA A 34 -0.91 -6.59 1.64
N LEU A 35 -0.66 -7.62 0.82
CA LEU A 35 -1.61 -8.17 -0.15
C LEU A 35 -2.86 -8.79 0.49
N GLN A 36 -2.85 -9.07 1.79
CA GLN A 36 -4.04 -9.51 2.53
C GLN A 36 -5.06 -8.38 2.77
N PHE A 37 -4.66 -7.11 2.58
CA PHE A 37 -5.48 -5.94 2.88
C PHE A 37 -5.78 -5.06 1.68
N VAL A 38 -4.85 -4.99 0.73
CA VAL A 38 -4.91 -4.10 -0.43
C VAL A 38 -4.33 -4.82 -1.62
N THR A 39 -4.93 -4.68 -2.79
CA THR A 39 -4.40 -5.32 -4.00
C THR A 39 -3.12 -4.64 -4.47
N ALA A 40 -2.28 -5.37 -5.22
CA ALA A 40 -1.08 -4.81 -5.85
C ALA A 40 -1.41 -3.60 -6.75
N GLN A 41 -2.53 -3.67 -7.49
CA GLN A 41 -2.98 -2.58 -8.36
C GLN A 41 -3.34 -1.33 -7.55
N GLU A 42 -4.10 -1.47 -6.48
CA GLU A 42 -4.43 -0.34 -5.60
C GLU A 42 -3.18 0.28 -4.95
N MET A 43 -2.20 -0.54 -4.56
CA MET A 43 -0.91 -0.01 -4.06
C MET A 43 -0.19 0.80 -5.14
N ALA A 44 -0.22 0.36 -6.40
CA ALA A 44 0.38 1.07 -7.52
C ALA A 44 -0.35 2.39 -7.83
N ASP A 45 -1.68 2.36 -7.92
CA ASP A 45 -2.52 3.52 -8.23
C ASP A 45 -2.40 4.61 -7.16
N LEU A 46 -2.36 4.21 -5.88
CA LEU A 46 -2.26 5.12 -4.76
C LEU A 46 -0.82 5.53 -4.44
N PHE A 47 0.20 4.89 -5.03
CA PHE A 47 1.61 5.09 -4.67
C PHE A 47 2.03 6.57 -4.52
N PRO A 48 1.63 7.50 -5.41
CA PRO A 48 1.98 8.92 -5.26
C PRO A 48 1.47 9.54 -3.94
N ALA A 49 0.32 9.09 -3.42
CA ALA A 49 -0.23 9.55 -2.15
C ALA A 49 0.37 8.83 -0.93
N LEU A 50 0.81 7.58 -1.13
CA LEU A 50 1.34 6.69 -0.09
C LEU A 50 2.82 6.97 0.23
N GLU A 51 3.62 7.34 -0.77
CA GLU A 51 5.09 7.27 -0.70
C GLU A 51 5.69 8.10 0.45
N LYS A 52 5.08 9.22 0.80
CA LYS A 52 5.47 10.08 1.93
C LYS A 52 5.35 9.39 3.30
N PHE A 53 4.58 8.31 3.41
CA PHE A 53 4.38 7.57 4.65
C PHE A 53 5.28 6.32 4.78
N LEU A 54 5.98 5.94 3.71
CA LEU A 54 6.79 4.71 3.64
C LEU A 54 8.15 4.84 4.35
N GLY A 55 8.62 6.08 4.57
CA GLY A 55 9.92 6.33 5.19
C GLY A 55 11.05 5.61 4.47
N ARG A 56 11.90 4.88 5.21
CA ARG A 56 13.05 4.15 4.66
C ARG A 56 12.69 2.99 3.72
N THR A 57 11.44 2.52 3.73
CA THR A 57 10.99 1.42 2.85
C THR A 57 10.49 1.92 1.49
N ARG A 58 10.42 3.24 1.28
CA ARG A 58 9.90 3.85 0.05
C ARG A 58 10.56 3.28 -1.21
N ASP A 59 11.88 3.25 -1.24
CA ASP A 59 12.62 2.83 -2.44
C ASP A 59 12.43 1.34 -2.74
N PHE A 60 12.31 0.51 -1.70
CA PHE A 60 11.97 -0.90 -1.84
C PHE A 60 10.59 -1.09 -2.51
N TRP A 61 9.58 -0.36 -2.03
CA TRP A 61 8.23 -0.44 -2.59
C TRP A 61 8.13 0.17 -3.99
N ALA A 62 8.85 1.26 -4.27
CA ALA A 62 8.92 1.83 -5.60
C ALA A 62 9.47 0.80 -6.60
N TRP A 63 10.61 0.19 -6.26
CA TRP A 63 11.23 -0.87 -7.05
C TRP A 63 10.32 -2.09 -7.23
N LEU A 64 9.65 -2.54 -6.17
CA LEU A 64 8.79 -3.73 -6.22
C LEU A 64 7.58 -3.50 -7.15
N LEU A 65 6.95 -2.33 -7.05
CA LEU A 65 5.82 -1.96 -7.90
C LEU A 65 6.23 -1.81 -9.37
N ASP A 66 7.43 -1.27 -9.64
CA ASP A 66 8.00 -1.23 -10.99
C ASP A 66 8.23 -2.65 -11.54
N GLU A 67 8.79 -3.54 -10.73
CA GLU A 67 9.04 -4.93 -11.11
C GLU A 67 7.74 -5.68 -11.39
N TRP A 68 6.71 -5.46 -10.58
CA TRP A 68 5.37 -5.99 -10.84
C TRP A 68 4.75 -5.43 -12.12
N GLY A 69 4.98 -4.16 -12.45
CA GLY A 69 4.58 -3.56 -13.71
C GLY A 69 5.25 -4.24 -14.91
N ARG A 70 6.57 -4.45 -14.85
CA ARG A 70 7.33 -5.17 -15.89
C ARG A 70 6.86 -6.61 -16.10
N ARG A 71 6.35 -7.25 -15.05
CA ARG A 71 5.82 -8.62 -15.10
C ARG A 71 4.33 -8.70 -15.44
N GLY A 72 3.65 -7.57 -15.61
CA GLY A 72 2.21 -7.51 -15.90
C GLY A 72 1.30 -7.86 -14.72
N ILE A 73 1.83 -7.84 -13.49
CA ILE A 73 1.05 -8.09 -12.25
C ILE A 73 0.22 -6.85 -11.91
N VAL A 74 0.76 -5.66 -12.15
CA VAL A 74 0.04 -4.39 -12.07
C VAL A 74 0.10 -3.69 -13.42
N ARG A 75 -0.93 -2.89 -13.71
CA ARG A 75 -0.97 -1.98 -14.84
C ARG A 75 -0.44 -0.64 -14.34
N ARG A 76 0.71 -0.22 -14.86
CA ARG A 76 1.39 1.03 -14.48
C ARG A 76 1.61 1.89 -15.71
#